data_AF-A0A4R4J2B9-F1
#
_entry.id   AF-A0A4R4J2B9-F1
#
_cell.length_a   1.000
_cell.length_b   1.000
_cell.length_c   1.000
_cell.angle_alpha   90.00
_cell.angle_beta   90.00
_cell.angle_gamma   90.00
#
_symmetry.space_group_name_H-M   'P 1'
#
loop_
_entity.id
_entity.type
_entity.pdbx_description
1 polymer ?
#
loop_
_entity_poly.entity_id
_entity_poly.type
_entity_poly.pdbx_seq_one_letter_code
_entity_poly.pdbx_strand_id
1 'polypeptide(L)'
;MMTDKEINTVDSLKASFKSGVRLMPEAFSYLIDEVYKAYEIIDGAQGDGPTAGLKRDSKGKLALNTHHSGGLNPEQGALALSLKPEGGLSFDGGGYLKLDADRQVQFADFFSLSRRERMEITQLLGLKRTMMTRIVSHSPKKGDYFGSSVSMNAAGNCLAVGMINKVCVYTRRKSGEWNTSTPIVLEPYRNEFYGSPWDVCLDAAGDCLALGNRAPADGRMMVGVYTRKNGVWDARNPVWFPAPARSDEFGVNVSLSAAGDCLVAGCTYYSTLHSTFPMFTRTNGIWDRENPIKFPIPPSGSINFSRIARLSAAGNCLALHGYDNYPVRTIYMYTRTNGTWDRENPVQFRGSEDYSSVFGLVFSLNAEGDRLAVGVDDDNSPIVNEKVYLYTRTNGIWDRENPIKFSAPERGVAYFGCAIKLNGVGNRLVVWAASKVYVYTCLNDKWNMETPIEILDPSGPPDYFNGFGKAVCLNKAGTSFAVGAIVESVDSKPKAGAVYVFENVK
;
A
#
# COMPACT_ATOMS: atom_id res chain seq x y z
N MET A 1 7.44 35.28 35.17
CA MET A 1 7.51 34.79 33.78
C MET A 1 8.36 33.54 33.79
N MET A 2 7.73 32.36 33.73
CA MET A 2 8.38 31.06 33.57
C MET A 2 7.57 30.27 32.54
N THR A 3 8.30 29.67 31.61
CA THR A 3 7.88 29.04 30.36
C THR A 3 7.36 27.62 30.53
N ASP A 4 6.50 27.24 29.58
CA ASP A 4 5.85 25.95 29.40
C ASP A 4 6.78 24.74 29.56
N LYS A 5 6.46 23.92 30.55
CA LYS A 5 6.79 22.49 30.59
C LYS A 5 5.46 21.76 30.57
N GLU A 6 5.36 20.73 29.73
CA GLU A 6 4.24 19.78 29.72
C GLU A 6 3.97 19.26 31.14
N ILE A 7 3.02 19.91 31.82
CA ILE A 7 2.44 19.42 33.06
C ILE A 7 1.39 18.41 32.63
N ASN A 8 1.51 17.18 33.14
CA ASN A 8 0.50 16.14 33.07
C ASN A 8 -0.90 16.77 33.25
N THR A 9 -1.77 16.61 32.26
CA THR A 9 -3.11 17.23 32.21
C THR A 9 -3.94 16.92 33.47
N VAL A 10 -3.69 15.78 34.12
CA VAL A 10 -4.30 15.40 35.40
C VAL A 10 -3.85 16.29 36.56
N ASP A 11 -2.56 16.65 36.63
CA ASP A 11 -2.00 17.52 37.66
C ASP A 11 -2.45 18.98 37.48
N SER A 12 -2.61 19.41 36.22
CA SER A 12 -3.13 20.76 35.87
C SER A 12 -4.62 20.92 36.24
N LEU A 13 -5.45 19.90 35.99
CA LEU A 13 -6.85 19.86 36.43
C LEU A 13 -6.96 19.84 37.96
N LYS A 14 -6.15 19.01 38.63
CA LYS A 14 -6.14 18.90 40.09
C LYS A 14 -5.71 20.19 40.78
N ALA A 15 -4.74 20.92 40.20
CA ALA A 15 -4.35 22.25 40.64
C ALA A 15 -5.47 23.29 40.43
N SER A 16 -6.16 23.22 39.29
CA SER A 16 -7.26 24.14 38.94
C SER A 16 -8.50 23.96 39.81
N PHE A 17 -8.82 22.72 40.21
CA PHE A 17 -9.88 22.44 41.19
C PHE A 17 -9.52 22.93 42.59
N LYS A 18 -8.24 22.82 42.99
CA LYS A 18 -7.77 23.34 44.29
C LYS A 18 -7.75 24.87 44.35
N SER A 19 -7.55 25.54 43.22
CA SER A 19 -7.52 27.01 43.16
C SER A 19 -8.91 27.65 43.03
N GLY A 20 -9.98 26.85 42.91
CA GLY A 20 -11.36 27.34 42.80
C GLY A 20 -11.69 28.01 41.47
N VAL A 21 -10.83 27.86 40.46
CA VAL A 21 -11.04 28.45 39.13
C VAL A 21 -12.17 27.69 38.42
N ARG A 22 -13.16 28.43 37.92
CA ARG A 22 -14.25 27.86 37.12
C ARG A 22 -13.73 27.47 35.75
N LEU A 23 -13.61 26.16 35.51
CA LEU A 23 -13.12 25.61 34.26
C LEU A 23 -14.21 25.59 33.18
N MET A 24 -13.81 25.90 31.94
CA MET A 24 -14.67 25.82 30.76
C MET A 24 -14.79 24.36 30.28
N PRO A 25 -15.90 23.96 29.62
CA PRO A 25 -16.13 22.57 29.20
C PRO A 25 -14.98 21.93 28.40
N GLU A 26 -14.25 22.73 27.62
CA GLU A 26 -13.14 22.30 26.77
C GLU A 26 -11.94 21.78 27.58
N ALA A 27 -11.78 22.23 28.82
CA ALA A 27 -10.74 21.76 29.75
C ALA A 27 -10.95 20.31 30.22
N PHE A 28 -12.16 19.77 30.01
CA PHE A 28 -12.52 18.39 30.34
C PHE A 28 -12.48 17.45 29.14
N SER A 29 -12.24 17.95 27.92
CA SER A 29 -12.27 17.15 26.68
C SER A 29 -11.45 15.86 26.76
N TYR A 30 -10.22 15.93 27.26
CA TYR A 30 -9.36 14.74 27.40
C TYR A 30 -9.87 13.74 28.45
N LEU A 31 -10.45 14.23 29.55
CA LEU A 31 -11.07 13.38 30.57
C LEU A 31 -12.35 12.74 30.03
N ILE A 32 -13.12 13.49 29.25
CA ILE A 32 -14.33 13.02 28.58
C ILE A 32 -13.96 11.95 27.56
N ASP A 33 -12.92 12.17 26.73
CA ASP A 33 -12.44 11.20 25.74
C ASP A 33 -11.90 9.92 26.37
N GLU A 34 -11.13 10.01 27.46
CA GLU A 34 -10.65 8.84 28.20
C GLU A 34 -11.78 8.10 28.91
N VAL A 35 -12.76 8.84 29.46
CA VAL A 35 -13.98 8.24 30.02
C VAL A 35 -14.81 7.59 28.92
N TYR A 36 -14.88 8.17 27.72
CA TYR A 36 -15.60 7.63 26.56
C TYR A 36 -14.94 6.34 26.05
N LYS A 37 -13.61 6.27 26.01
CA LYS A 37 -12.87 5.03 25.70
C LYS A 37 -13.11 3.95 26.74
N ALA A 38 -13.11 4.31 28.03
CA ALA A 38 -13.49 3.38 29.08
C ALA A 38 -14.97 2.96 28.99
N TYR A 39 -15.84 3.85 28.51
CA TYR A 39 -17.27 3.60 28.25
C TYR A 39 -17.48 2.60 27.11
N GLU A 40 -16.80 2.77 25.97
CA GLU A 40 -16.87 1.82 24.84
C GLU A 40 -16.28 0.44 25.17
N ILE A 41 -15.33 0.36 26.11
CA ILE A 41 -14.77 -0.91 26.59
C ILE A 41 -15.75 -1.65 27.53
N ILE A 42 -16.68 -0.93 28.16
CA ILE A 42 -17.59 -1.45 29.20
C ILE A 42 -19.02 -1.67 28.67
N ASP A 43 -19.45 -0.94 27.63
CA ASP A 43 -20.74 -1.15 26.97
C ASP A 43 -20.68 -2.35 26.01
N GLY A 44 -21.50 -3.36 26.28
CA GLY A 44 -21.82 -4.38 25.29
C GLY A 44 -22.64 -3.79 24.13
N ALA A 45 -22.87 -4.59 23.09
CA ALA A 45 -23.54 -4.17 21.85
C ALA A 45 -24.91 -3.48 22.04
N GLN A 46 -25.35 -2.73 21.01
CA GLN A 46 -26.61 -2.00 20.96
C GLN A 46 -27.82 -2.85 21.41
N GLY A 47 -28.43 -2.45 22.53
CA GLY A 47 -29.69 -3.01 23.03
C GLY A 47 -29.76 -3.17 24.55
N ASP A 48 -28.61 -3.20 25.23
CA ASP A 48 -28.57 -3.33 26.69
C ASP A 48 -28.57 -1.96 27.39
N GLY A 49 -29.33 -1.85 28.48
CA GLY A 49 -29.48 -0.60 29.22
C GLY A 49 -28.20 -0.15 29.94
N PRO A 50 -28.11 1.14 30.34
CA PRO A 50 -26.89 1.84 30.79
C PRO A 50 -26.22 1.36 32.10
N THR A 51 -26.50 0.13 32.54
CA THR A 51 -25.98 -0.46 33.79
C THR A 51 -25.55 -1.94 33.65
N ALA A 52 -25.46 -2.50 32.45
CA ALA A 52 -25.22 -3.94 32.28
C ALA A 52 -23.85 -4.44 32.82
N GLY A 53 -22.81 -3.61 32.78
CA GLY A 53 -21.46 -3.96 33.25
C GLY A 53 -21.20 -3.75 34.76
N LEU A 54 -22.03 -2.97 35.46
CA LEU A 54 -21.81 -2.54 36.85
C LEU A 54 -23.09 -2.70 37.70
N LYS A 55 -23.02 -3.51 38.77
CA LYS A 55 -24.06 -3.68 39.80
C LYS A 55 -23.62 -3.09 41.15
N ARG A 56 -24.56 -2.77 42.05
CA ARG A 56 -24.22 -2.49 43.46
C ARG A 56 -24.11 -3.79 44.25
N ASP A 57 -23.06 -3.93 45.06
CA ASP A 57 -22.95 -5.03 46.02
C ASP A 57 -23.90 -4.84 47.20
N SER A 58 -24.00 -5.85 48.07
CA SER A 58 -24.85 -5.83 49.27
C SER A 58 -24.44 -4.77 50.31
N LYS A 59 -23.36 -4.02 50.07
CA LYS A 59 -22.87 -2.91 50.89
C LYS A 59 -22.94 -1.56 50.17
N GLY A 60 -23.59 -1.50 49.00
CA GLY A 60 -23.84 -0.27 48.24
C GLY A 60 -22.65 0.23 47.42
N LYS A 61 -21.60 -0.57 47.22
CA LYS A 61 -20.44 -0.21 46.38
C LYS A 61 -20.61 -0.70 44.95
N LEU A 62 -20.00 0.01 44.00
CA LEU A 62 -20.00 -0.33 42.57
C LEU A 62 -19.17 -1.61 42.33
N ALA A 63 -19.74 -2.63 41.68
CA ALA A 63 -19.16 -3.95 41.45
C ALA A 63 -19.40 -4.39 40.00
N LEU A 64 -18.44 -5.10 39.39
CA LEU A 64 -18.58 -5.61 38.01
C LEU A 64 -19.52 -6.82 37.92
N ASN A 65 -20.29 -6.90 36.82
CA ASN A 65 -21.22 -7.99 36.55
C ASN A 65 -20.49 -9.24 36.03
N THR A 66 -20.38 -10.27 36.85
CA THR A 66 -19.64 -11.51 36.57
C THR A 66 -20.44 -12.58 35.80
N HIS A 67 -21.66 -12.28 35.33
CA HIS A 67 -22.52 -13.28 34.67
C HIS A 67 -22.33 -13.39 33.16
N HIS A 68 -21.55 -12.51 32.53
CA HIS A 68 -21.22 -12.66 31.11
C HIS A 68 -20.05 -13.64 30.94
N SER A 69 -20.26 -14.65 30.11
CA SER A 69 -19.30 -15.68 29.73
C SER A 69 -18.06 -15.04 29.09
N GLY A 70 -16.89 -15.24 29.70
CA GLY A 70 -15.62 -14.70 29.19
C GLY A 70 -15.02 -15.54 28.08
N GLY A 71 -14.25 -14.87 27.21
CA GLY A 71 -13.51 -15.43 26.08
C GLY A 71 -13.10 -14.31 25.12
N LEU A 72 -12.16 -14.58 24.20
CA LEU A 72 -11.95 -13.73 23.02
C LEU A 72 -13.29 -13.65 22.28
N ASN A 73 -13.82 -12.43 22.10
CA ASN A 73 -15.07 -12.21 21.38
C ASN A 73 -14.76 -11.74 19.95
N PRO A 74 -14.65 -12.67 18.97
CA PRO A 74 -14.20 -12.36 17.61
C PRO A 74 -15.16 -11.45 16.83
N GLU A 75 -16.42 -11.33 17.24
CA GLU A 75 -17.39 -10.47 16.55
C GLU A 75 -17.30 -9.00 16.97
N GLN A 76 -16.61 -8.69 18.09
CA GLN A 76 -16.60 -7.34 18.68
C GLN A 76 -15.21 -6.71 18.77
N GLY A 77 -14.13 -7.42 18.39
CA GLY A 77 -12.78 -6.85 18.39
C GLY A 77 -12.22 -6.46 19.76
N ALA A 78 -12.83 -6.95 20.86
CA ALA A 78 -12.46 -6.61 22.22
C ALA A 78 -11.80 -7.80 22.94
N LEU A 79 -10.65 -7.55 23.59
CA LEU A 79 -9.99 -8.48 24.49
C LEU A 79 -10.58 -8.31 25.90
N ALA A 80 -11.52 -9.16 26.30
CA ALA A 80 -12.10 -9.13 27.64
C ALA A 80 -11.23 -9.94 28.63
N LEU A 81 -10.63 -9.27 29.62
CA LEU A 81 -9.96 -9.93 30.75
C LEU A 81 -11.02 -10.39 31.77
N SER A 82 -11.10 -11.70 32.00
CA SER A 82 -12.09 -12.32 32.90
C SER A 82 -11.75 -12.09 34.38
N LEU A 83 -12.77 -11.78 35.19
CA LEU A 83 -12.74 -11.70 36.67
C LEU A 83 -13.23 -12.99 37.36
N LYS A 84 -13.43 -14.09 36.62
CA LYS A 84 -13.86 -15.37 37.19
C LYS A 84 -12.67 -16.15 37.78
N PRO A 85 -12.89 -17.21 38.59
CA PRO A 85 -11.84 -18.09 39.13
C PRO A 85 -10.94 -18.76 38.08
N GLU A 86 -11.22 -18.54 36.79
CA GLU A 86 -10.58 -19.09 35.58
C GLU A 86 -9.93 -17.97 34.73
N GLY A 87 -10.12 -16.70 35.09
CA GLY A 87 -9.57 -15.52 34.41
C GLY A 87 -8.22 -15.05 34.96
N GLY A 88 -7.49 -14.25 34.17
CA GLY A 88 -6.15 -13.74 34.49
C GLY A 88 -6.08 -12.63 35.55
N LEU A 89 -7.18 -12.38 36.27
CA LEU A 89 -7.28 -11.41 37.35
C LEU A 89 -7.84 -12.09 38.61
N SER A 90 -7.14 -11.94 39.74
CA SER A 90 -7.55 -12.45 41.05
C SER A 90 -7.48 -11.35 42.11
N PHE A 91 -8.15 -11.51 43.25
CA PHE A 91 -8.05 -10.57 44.37
C PHE A 91 -6.98 -11.06 45.36
N ASP A 92 -6.12 -10.16 45.83
CA ASP A 92 -5.19 -10.46 46.91
C ASP A 92 -5.89 -10.49 48.28
N GLY A 93 -5.18 -10.93 49.33
CA GLY A 93 -5.71 -10.99 50.70
C GLY A 93 -6.09 -9.64 51.31
N GLY A 94 -5.80 -8.52 50.63
CA GLY A 94 -6.24 -7.16 50.98
C GLY A 94 -7.44 -6.66 50.18
N GLY A 95 -7.97 -7.46 49.24
CA GLY A 95 -9.09 -7.09 48.38
C GLY A 95 -8.69 -6.19 47.20
N TYR A 96 -7.40 -6.09 46.87
CA TYR A 96 -6.93 -5.41 45.67
C TYR A 96 -6.87 -6.38 44.48
N LEU A 97 -7.25 -5.88 43.31
CA LEU A 97 -7.21 -6.65 42.07
C LEU A 97 -5.76 -6.83 41.60
N LYS A 98 -5.32 -8.07 41.45
CA LYS A 98 -3.98 -8.46 41.01
C LYS A 98 -4.07 -9.25 39.69
N LEU A 99 -3.12 -9.03 38.79
CA LEU A 99 -2.92 -9.88 37.62
C LEU A 99 -2.33 -11.22 38.10
N ASP A 100 -3.01 -12.32 37.81
CA ASP A 100 -2.52 -13.64 38.19
C ASP A 100 -1.32 -14.01 37.32
N ALA A 101 -0.11 -13.84 37.87
CA ALA A 101 1.16 -13.96 37.15
C ALA A 101 1.39 -15.38 36.57
N ASP A 102 0.67 -16.38 37.09
CA ASP A 102 0.81 -17.79 36.70
C ASP A 102 -0.21 -18.22 35.63
N ARG A 103 -1.13 -17.34 35.23
CA ARG A 103 -2.15 -17.63 34.20
C ARG A 103 -1.89 -16.85 32.93
N GLN A 104 -0.80 -17.28 32.29
CA GLN A 104 -0.41 -16.88 30.94
C GLN A 104 -1.51 -17.32 29.95
N VAL A 105 -1.79 -16.49 28.94
CA VAL A 105 -2.50 -16.95 27.74
C VAL A 105 -1.75 -18.20 27.26
N GLN A 106 -2.41 -19.36 27.28
CA GLN A 106 -1.75 -20.58 26.85
C GLN A 106 -1.31 -20.38 25.40
N PHE A 107 -0.09 -20.82 25.10
CA PHE A 107 0.43 -20.73 23.74
C PHE A 107 -0.54 -21.41 22.76
N ALA A 108 -1.20 -22.50 23.16
CA ALA A 108 -2.23 -23.14 22.35
C ALA A 108 -3.42 -22.22 22.01
N ASP A 109 -3.91 -21.45 22.99
CA ASP A 109 -5.05 -20.55 22.80
C ASP A 109 -4.68 -19.37 21.89
N PHE A 110 -3.51 -18.76 22.10
CA PHE A 110 -3.01 -17.73 21.19
C PHE A 110 -2.82 -18.29 19.77
N PHE A 111 -2.29 -19.50 19.61
CA PHE A 111 -2.06 -20.11 18.29
C PHE A 111 -3.34 -20.68 17.63
N SER A 112 -4.42 -20.83 18.39
CA SER A 112 -5.76 -21.19 17.88
C SER A 112 -6.46 -20.01 17.20
N LEU A 113 -6.07 -18.78 17.52
CA LEU A 113 -6.55 -17.58 16.85
C LEU A 113 -6.15 -17.56 15.38
N SER A 114 -7.00 -16.94 14.56
CA SER A 114 -6.64 -16.64 13.18
C SER A 114 -5.33 -15.85 13.16
N ARG A 115 -4.58 -16.00 12.09
CA ARG A 115 -3.31 -15.28 11.93
C ARG A 115 -3.49 -13.76 12.02
N ARG A 116 -4.64 -13.25 11.55
CA ARG A 116 -5.08 -11.86 11.69
C ARG A 116 -5.14 -11.42 13.14
N GLU A 117 -5.93 -12.12 13.96
CA GLU A 117 -6.15 -11.78 15.37
C GLU A 117 -4.84 -11.83 16.16
N ARG A 118 -3.97 -12.82 15.89
CA ARG A 118 -2.64 -12.87 16.51
C ARG A 118 -1.79 -11.65 16.21
N MET A 119 -1.83 -11.17 14.96
CA MET A 119 -1.08 -9.98 14.55
C MET A 119 -1.63 -8.70 15.19
N GLU A 120 -2.95 -8.56 15.25
CA GLU A 120 -3.63 -7.42 15.90
C GLU A 120 -3.33 -7.37 17.40
N ILE A 121 -3.34 -8.51 18.09
CA ILE A 121 -2.93 -8.60 19.50
C ILE A 121 -1.46 -8.21 19.68
N THR A 122 -0.57 -8.69 18.80
CA THR A 122 0.86 -8.34 18.85
C THR A 122 1.10 -6.83 18.70
N GLN A 123 0.29 -6.19 17.85
CA GLN A 123 0.31 -4.75 17.63
C GLN A 123 -0.23 -3.97 18.84
N LEU A 124 -1.37 -4.40 19.41
CA LEU A 124 -1.96 -3.79 20.60
C LEU A 124 -0.99 -3.84 21.79
N LEU A 125 -0.30 -4.97 21.96
CA LEU A 125 0.65 -5.19 23.06
C LEU A 125 2.00 -4.47 22.87
N GLY A 126 2.18 -3.73 21.77
CA GLY A 126 3.43 -2.99 21.51
C GLY A 126 4.66 -3.89 21.42
N LEU A 127 4.48 -5.19 21.14
CA LEU A 127 5.55 -6.15 20.93
C LEU A 127 6.24 -5.77 19.61
N LYS A 128 7.20 -4.84 19.70
CA LYS A 128 7.90 -4.22 18.59
C LYS A 128 8.23 -5.24 17.48
N ARG A 129 7.75 -4.96 16.26
CA ARG A 129 8.67 -4.90 15.10
C ARG A 129 8.11 -4.23 13.83
N THR A 130 6.80 -4.18 13.61
CA THR A 130 6.20 -3.47 12.45
C THR A 130 4.78 -3.03 12.81
N MET A 131 4.42 -1.77 12.62
CA MET A 131 3.02 -1.35 12.75
C MET A 131 2.27 -1.69 11.46
N MET A 132 1.15 -2.39 11.56
CA MET A 132 0.31 -2.75 10.42
C MET A 132 -1.01 -2.00 10.52
N THR A 133 -1.37 -1.23 9.51
CA THR A 133 -2.70 -0.62 9.42
C THR A 133 -3.47 -1.31 8.31
N ARG A 134 -4.63 -1.87 8.63
CA ARG A 134 -5.58 -2.37 7.64
C ARG A 134 -6.51 -1.24 7.21
N ILE A 135 -6.55 -0.96 5.92
CA ILE A 135 -7.40 0.05 5.29
C ILE A 135 -8.38 -0.65 4.36
N VAL A 136 -9.66 -0.31 4.47
CA VAL A 136 -10.73 -0.79 3.59
C VAL A 136 -11.51 0.40 3.02
N SER A 137 -12.24 0.16 1.93
CA SER A 137 -13.19 1.13 1.40
C SER A 137 -14.22 1.52 2.47
N HIS A 138 -14.56 2.81 2.57
CA HIS A 138 -15.59 3.31 3.49
C HIS A 138 -16.99 2.71 3.23
N SER A 139 -17.25 2.31 1.98
CA SER A 139 -18.52 1.70 1.58
C SER A 139 -18.25 0.46 0.73
N PRO A 140 -17.82 -0.66 1.34
CA PRO A 140 -17.38 -1.84 0.60
C PRO A 140 -18.55 -2.48 -0.15
N LYS A 141 -18.32 -2.85 -1.41
CA LYS A 141 -19.26 -3.62 -2.22
C LYS A 141 -18.61 -4.90 -2.72
N LYS A 142 -19.45 -5.85 -3.10
CA LYS A 142 -19.01 -7.09 -3.72
C LYS A 142 -18.26 -6.76 -5.02
N GLY A 143 -17.03 -7.26 -5.14
CA GLY A 143 -16.22 -7.07 -6.35
C GLY A 143 -15.75 -5.64 -6.57
N ASP A 144 -15.53 -4.86 -5.51
CA ASP A 144 -14.91 -3.53 -5.58
C ASP A 144 -13.41 -3.61 -5.92
N TYR A 145 -12.75 -4.71 -5.52
CA TYR A 145 -11.31 -4.92 -5.65
C TYR A 145 -10.47 -3.75 -5.12
N PHE A 146 -10.84 -3.21 -3.95
CA PHE A 146 -10.05 -2.19 -3.27
C PHE A 146 -8.62 -2.66 -3.04
N GLY A 147 -7.64 -1.86 -3.47
CA GLY A 147 -6.23 -2.25 -3.44
C GLY A 147 -5.68 -2.81 -4.75
N SER A 148 -6.40 -2.72 -5.87
CA SER A 148 -5.90 -3.18 -7.19
C SER A 148 -4.66 -2.44 -7.67
N SER A 149 -4.49 -1.19 -7.24
CA SER A 149 -3.27 -0.43 -7.43
C SER A 149 -3.04 0.43 -6.19
N VAL A 150 -1.79 0.57 -5.78
CA VAL A 150 -1.40 1.36 -4.62
C VAL A 150 -0.19 2.22 -4.95
N SER A 151 -0.20 3.47 -4.50
CA SER A 151 0.93 4.37 -4.64
C SER A 151 1.08 5.24 -3.41
N MET A 152 2.32 5.41 -2.96
CA MET A 152 2.66 6.14 -1.75
C MET A 152 3.64 7.25 -2.10
N ASN A 153 3.47 8.42 -1.47
CA ASN A 153 4.41 9.53 -1.66
C ASN A 153 5.77 9.25 -1.00
N ALA A 154 6.76 10.10 -1.26
CA ALA A 154 8.14 9.86 -0.81
C ALA A 154 8.27 9.77 0.72
N ALA A 155 7.47 10.54 1.46
CA ALA A 155 7.46 10.56 2.92
C ALA A 155 6.76 9.34 3.54
N GLY A 156 5.84 8.71 2.82
CA GLY A 156 5.04 7.60 3.33
C GLY A 156 3.81 8.00 4.13
N ASN A 157 3.32 9.23 3.96
CA ASN A 157 2.17 9.79 4.69
C ASN A 157 0.97 10.11 3.78
N CYS A 158 1.07 9.86 2.48
CA CYS A 158 -0.04 9.94 1.53
C CYS A 158 -0.08 8.64 0.72
N LEU A 159 -1.24 8.00 0.67
CA LEU A 159 -1.47 6.72 0.00
C LEU A 159 -2.68 6.85 -0.93
N ALA A 160 -2.47 6.67 -2.23
CA ALA A 160 -3.54 6.50 -3.20
C ALA A 160 -3.82 5.01 -3.39
N VAL A 161 -5.11 4.66 -3.43
CA VAL A 161 -5.59 3.29 -3.62
C VAL A 161 -6.61 3.27 -4.75
N GLY A 162 -6.30 2.52 -5.80
CA GLY A 162 -7.19 2.24 -6.90
C GLY A 162 -8.16 1.09 -6.59
N MET A 163 -9.38 1.22 -7.10
CA MET A 163 -10.42 0.20 -7.07
C MET A 163 -11.28 0.31 -8.33
N ILE A 164 -12.27 -0.57 -8.50
CA ILE A 164 -13.22 -0.44 -9.61
C ILE A 164 -13.96 0.90 -9.51
N ASN A 165 -13.92 1.68 -10.60
CA ASN A 165 -14.61 2.97 -10.78
C ASN A 165 -14.22 4.11 -9.83
N LYS A 166 -13.42 3.87 -8.77
CA LYS A 166 -13.03 4.90 -7.81
C LYS A 166 -11.55 4.86 -7.48
N VAL A 167 -11.06 5.96 -6.93
CA VAL A 167 -9.73 6.06 -6.31
C VAL A 167 -9.90 6.73 -4.96
N CYS A 168 -9.30 6.15 -3.92
CA CYS A 168 -9.31 6.71 -2.58
C CYS A 168 -7.90 7.22 -2.22
N VAL A 169 -7.82 8.42 -1.64
CA VAL A 169 -6.56 8.98 -1.13
C VAL A 169 -6.66 9.11 0.39
N TYR A 170 -5.73 8.44 1.06
CA TYR A 170 -5.55 8.45 2.50
C TYR A 170 -4.33 9.30 2.86
N THR A 171 -4.43 10.03 3.96
CA THR A 171 -3.36 10.83 4.52
C THR A 171 -3.15 10.44 5.98
N ARG A 172 -1.88 10.37 6.37
CA ARG A 172 -1.46 10.05 7.72
C ARG A 172 -1.24 11.33 8.50
N ARG A 173 -1.90 11.45 9.65
CA ARG A 173 -1.74 12.58 10.58
C ARG A 173 -0.38 12.49 11.27
N LYS A 174 0.08 13.61 11.85
CA LYS A 174 1.32 13.64 12.64
C LYS A 174 1.27 12.71 13.86
N SER A 175 0.07 12.47 14.41
CA SER A 175 -0.17 11.50 15.48
C SER A 175 0.08 10.05 15.06
N GLY A 176 0.20 9.77 13.76
CA GLY A 176 0.48 8.45 13.21
C GLY A 176 -0.75 7.73 12.63
N GLU A 177 -1.94 8.27 12.84
CA GLU A 177 -3.19 7.67 12.36
C GLU A 177 -3.48 8.03 10.90
N TRP A 178 -3.99 7.04 10.16
CA TRP A 178 -4.55 7.24 8.82
C TRP A 178 -5.99 7.74 8.92
N ASN A 179 -6.42 8.63 8.01
CA ASN A 179 -7.80 9.13 7.93
C ASN A 179 -8.78 8.09 7.33
N THR A 180 -8.80 6.87 7.85
CA THR A 180 -9.58 5.75 7.29
C THR A 180 -11.08 5.98 7.26
N SER A 181 -11.62 6.80 8.17
CA SER A 181 -13.06 7.12 8.24
C SER A 181 -13.53 8.12 7.18
N THR A 182 -12.63 8.99 6.70
CA THR A 182 -12.96 10.10 5.79
C THR A 182 -11.86 10.28 4.73
N PRO A 183 -11.66 9.27 3.85
CA PRO A 183 -10.74 9.42 2.74
C PRO A 183 -11.26 10.43 1.71
N ILE A 184 -10.34 10.97 0.92
CA ILE A 184 -10.73 11.66 -0.32
C ILE A 184 -11.11 10.59 -1.32
N VAL A 185 -12.31 10.67 -1.90
CA VAL A 185 -12.79 9.74 -2.93
C VAL A 185 -12.89 10.49 -4.25
N LEU A 186 -12.19 10.00 -5.26
CA LEU A 186 -12.29 10.45 -6.63
C LEU A 186 -13.11 9.44 -7.42
N GLU A 187 -14.08 9.92 -8.19
CA GLU A 187 -14.93 9.11 -9.06
C GLU A 187 -14.73 9.60 -10.51
N PRO A 188 -13.60 9.26 -11.15
CA PRO A 188 -13.17 9.95 -12.37
C PRO A 188 -14.09 9.65 -13.56
N TYR A 189 -14.62 8.43 -13.60
CA TYR A 189 -15.63 8.00 -14.55
C TYR A 189 -16.41 6.81 -13.98
N ARG A 190 -17.74 6.81 -14.16
CA ARG A 190 -18.62 5.73 -13.71
C ARG A 190 -18.97 4.84 -14.90
N ASN A 191 -18.28 3.72 -15.05
CA ASN A 191 -18.65 2.70 -16.04
C ASN A 191 -19.38 1.54 -15.35
N GLU A 192 -20.70 1.50 -15.48
CA GLU A 192 -21.50 0.42 -14.88
C GLU A 192 -21.43 -0.90 -15.67
N PHE A 193 -20.96 -0.87 -16.92
CA PHE A 193 -20.89 -2.04 -17.81
C PHE A 193 -19.54 -2.76 -17.76
N TYR A 194 -18.44 -2.02 -17.57
CA TYR A 194 -17.08 -2.55 -17.59
C TYR A 194 -16.35 -2.10 -16.32
N GLY A 195 -16.62 -2.76 -15.20
CA GLY A 195 -15.91 -2.51 -13.95
C GLY A 195 -14.41 -2.78 -14.13
N SER A 196 -13.61 -1.72 -14.29
CA SER A 196 -12.16 -1.81 -14.44
C SER A 196 -11.49 -1.02 -13.31
N PRO A 197 -10.47 -1.59 -12.63
CA PRO A 197 -9.75 -0.89 -11.58
C PRO A 197 -8.88 0.23 -12.14
N TRP A 198 -8.76 1.31 -11.38
CA TRP A 198 -7.83 2.39 -11.68
C TRP A 198 -6.41 2.04 -11.24
N ASP A 199 -5.42 2.24 -12.12
CA ASP A 199 -4.02 2.33 -11.76
C ASP A 199 -3.69 3.73 -11.26
N VAL A 200 -2.85 3.83 -10.23
CA VAL A 200 -2.58 5.09 -9.52
C VAL A 200 -1.08 5.34 -9.36
N CYS A 201 -0.66 6.59 -9.52
CA CYS A 201 0.70 7.01 -9.17
C CYS A 201 0.69 8.41 -8.55
N LEU A 202 1.22 8.53 -7.33
CA LEU A 202 1.51 9.81 -6.69
C LEU A 202 2.89 10.33 -7.09
N ASP A 203 3.05 11.65 -7.07
CA ASP A 203 4.35 12.30 -7.03
C ASP A 203 5.00 12.22 -5.63
N ALA A 204 6.22 12.74 -5.49
CA ALA A 204 6.96 12.62 -4.24
C ALA A 204 6.32 13.41 -3.08
N ALA A 205 5.68 14.55 -3.39
CA ALA A 205 4.98 15.37 -2.40
C ALA A 205 3.64 14.74 -1.98
N GLY A 206 2.97 14.03 -2.88
CA GLY A 206 1.61 13.55 -2.70
C GLY A 206 0.56 14.60 -3.10
N ASP A 207 0.93 15.55 -3.96
CA ASP A 207 0.08 16.65 -4.43
C ASP A 207 -0.28 16.51 -5.92
N CYS A 208 0.32 15.57 -6.64
CA CYS A 208 -0.04 15.22 -8.01
C CYS A 208 -0.37 13.72 -8.06
N LEU A 209 -1.55 13.38 -8.56
CA LEU A 209 -2.02 12.01 -8.67
C LEU A 209 -2.39 11.71 -10.12
N ALA A 210 -1.64 10.82 -10.75
CA ALA A 210 -1.99 10.27 -12.05
C ALA A 210 -2.87 9.04 -11.88
N LEU A 211 -3.86 8.92 -12.76
CA LEU A 211 -4.82 7.83 -12.84
C LEU A 211 -4.78 7.24 -14.25
N GLY A 212 -4.76 5.92 -14.33
CA GLY A 212 -4.90 5.16 -15.57
C GLY A 212 -6.04 4.15 -15.46
N ASN A 213 -6.80 3.93 -16.52
CA ASN A 213 -7.77 2.85 -16.57
C ASN A 213 -7.75 2.20 -17.97
N ARG A 214 -8.01 0.89 -18.03
CA ARG A 214 -7.92 0.08 -19.25
C ARG A 214 -9.24 -0.03 -20.02
N ALA A 215 -10.36 0.46 -19.45
CA ALA A 215 -11.68 0.24 -20.02
C ALA A 215 -11.81 0.73 -21.48
N PRO A 216 -12.53 -0.02 -22.34
CA PRO A 216 -12.61 0.24 -23.78
C PRO A 216 -13.53 1.42 -24.18
N ALA A 217 -13.97 2.25 -23.23
CA ALA A 217 -14.95 3.32 -23.49
C ALA A 217 -14.29 4.71 -23.39
N ASP A 218 -14.40 5.48 -24.47
CA ASP A 218 -13.85 6.82 -24.70
C ASP A 218 -12.43 7.04 -24.14
N GLY A 219 -11.41 6.66 -24.92
CA GLY A 219 -9.97 6.84 -24.65
C GLY A 219 -9.51 8.27 -24.31
N ARG A 220 -10.43 9.25 -24.27
CA ARG A 220 -10.22 10.62 -23.82
C ARG A 220 -10.19 10.79 -22.30
N MET A 221 -10.75 9.85 -21.53
CA MET A 221 -10.86 9.95 -20.05
C MET A 221 -10.22 8.75 -19.32
N MET A 222 -9.23 8.12 -19.96
CA MET A 222 -8.61 6.91 -19.44
C MET A 222 -7.28 7.18 -18.74
N VAL A 223 -6.65 8.32 -19.03
CA VAL A 223 -5.45 8.79 -18.33
C VAL A 223 -5.66 10.23 -17.91
N GLY A 224 -5.58 10.48 -16.60
CA GLY A 224 -5.87 11.78 -16.02
C GLY A 224 -4.93 12.14 -14.88
N VAL A 225 -4.79 13.43 -14.62
CA VAL A 225 -4.05 13.95 -13.47
C VAL A 225 -4.95 14.84 -12.63
N TYR A 226 -5.02 14.52 -11.34
CA TYR A 226 -5.58 15.36 -10.30
C TYR A 226 -4.45 16.10 -9.60
N THR A 227 -4.67 17.36 -9.26
CA THR A 227 -3.69 18.17 -8.51
C THR A 227 -4.31 18.65 -7.21
N ARG A 228 -3.51 18.58 -6.16
CA ARG A 228 -3.80 19.13 -4.84
C ARG A 228 -3.15 20.50 -4.73
N LYS A 229 -3.94 21.51 -4.35
CA LYS A 229 -3.44 22.87 -4.08
C LYS A 229 -3.91 23.28 -2.70
N ASN A 230 -2.99 23.78 -1.87
CA ASN A 230 -3.26 24.22 -0.50
C ASN A 230 -4.01 23.17 0.33
N GLY A 231 -3.65 21.90 0.19
CA GLY A 231 -4.27 20.80 0.93
C GLY A 231 -5.60 20.27 0.36
N VAL A 232 -6.13 20.85 -0.72
CA VAL A 232 -7.41 20.46 -1.34
C VAL A 232 -7.18 19.87 -2.73
N TRP A 233 -7.75 18.70 -3.01
CA TRP A 233 -7.73 18.10 -4.36
C TRP A 233 -8.76 18.78 -5.26
N ASP A 234 -8.33 19.21 -6.45
CA ASP A 234 -9.26 19.70 -7.48
C ASP A 234 -9.93 18.52 -8.18
N ALA A 235 -10.97 17.97 -7.53
CA ALA A 235 -11.73 16.86 -8.07
C ALA A 235 -12.60 17.25 -9.28
N ARG A 236 -12.83 18.54 -9.51
CA ARG A 236 -13.76 19.05 -10.53
C ARG A 236 -13.06 19.31 -11.87
N ASN A 237 -11.77 19.64 -11.85
CA ASN A 237 -11.03 19.99 -13.06
C ASN A 237 -9.77 19.12 -13.22
N PRO A 238 -9.88 17.79 -13.33
CA PRO A 238 -8.76 16.96 -13.71
C PRO A 238 -8.28 17.29 -15.14
N VAL A 239 -6.98 17.07 -15.37
CA VAL A 239 -6.38 17.19 -16.71
C VAL A 239 -6.37 15.81 -17.35
N TRP A 240 -7.09 15.65 -18.45
CA TRP A 240 -7.17 14.39 -19.20
C TRP A 240 -6.28 14.39 -20.44
N PHE A 241 -5.67 13.23 -20.71
CA PHE A 241 -4.71 13.01 -21.77
C PHE A 241 -5.32 12.12 -22.87
N PRO A 242 -5.22 12.50 -24.14
CA PRO A 242 -5.78 11.72 -25.24
C PRO A 242 -4.95 10.46 -25.51
N ALA A 243 -5.63 9.34 -25.76
CA ALA A 243 -4.99 8.15 -26.31
C ALA A 243 -4.33 8.44 -27.68
N PRO A 244 -3.23 7.74 -28.03
CA PRO A 244 -2.58 7.88 -29.34
C PRO A 244 -3.52 7.60 -30.52
N ALA A 245 -4.38 6.58 -30.43
CA ALA A 245 -5.50 6.36 -31.36
C ALA A 245 -6.76 5.85 -30.64
N ARG A 246 -7.91 5.96 -31.30
CA ARG A 246 -9.23 5.62 -30.73
C ARG A 246 -9.40 4.14 -30.37
N SER A 247 -8.69 3.25 -31.05
CA SER A 247 -8.77 1.80 -30.85
C SER A 247 -7.81 1.27 -29.78
N ASP A 248 -6.87 2.09 -29.30
CA ASP A 248 -5.86 1.64 -28.36
C ASP A 248 -6.36 1.70 -26.91
N GLU A 249 -5.95 0.73 -26.09
CA GLU A 249 -6.14 0.81 -24.64
C GLU A 249 -5.04 1.67 -24.04
N PHE A 250 -5.33 2.93 -23.74
CA PHE A 250 -4.39 3.86 -23.11
C PHE A 250 -4.72 4.03 -21.63
N GLY A 251 -3.73 3.82 -20.75
CA GLY A 251 -3.92 3.89 -19.30
C GLY A 251 -3.91 2.53 -18.59
N VAL A 252 -3.28 1.51 -19.19
CA VAL A 252 -3.05 0.20 -18.53
C VAL A 252 -2.25 0.36 -17.23
N ASN A 253 -1.36 1.34 -17.18
CA ASN A 253 -0.66 1.83 -15.99
C ASN A 253 -0.27 3.29 -16.20
N VAL A 254 0.06 3.96 -15.12
CA VAL A 254 0.58 5.33 -15.11
C VAL A 254 1.83 5.44 -14.26
N SER A 255 2.73 6.35 -14.65
CA SER A 255 3.93 6.65 -13.87
C SER A 255 4.20 8.15 -13.92
N LEU A 256 4.33 8.75 -12.74
CA LEU A 256 4.80 10.13 -12.56
C LEU A 256 6.28 10.16 -12.15
N SER A 257 6.93 11.26 -12.48
CA SER A 257 8.17 11.69 -11.83
C SER A 257 7.90 12.23 -10.41
N ALA A 258 8.94 12.33 -9.58
CA ALA A 258 8.87 12.87 -8.23
C ALA A 258 8.35 14.32 -8.18
N ALA A 259 8.70 15.13 -9.18
CA ALA A 259 8.23 16.52 -9.29
C ALA A 259 6.78 16.62 -9.85
N GLY A 260 6.21 15.49 -10.28
CA GLY A 260 4.91 15.43 -10.92
C GLY A 260 4.85 16.17 -12.26
N ASP A 261 6.00 16.42 -12.90
CA ASP A 261 6.11 17.21 -14.13
C ASP A 261 6.26 16.38 -15.40
N CYS A 262 6.65 15.11 -15.28
CA CYS A 262 6.59 14.13 -16.35
C CYS A 262 5.55 13.04 -16.04
N LEU A 263 4.76 12.67 -17.05
CA LEU A 263 3.77 11.59 -17.03
C LEU A 263 3.96 10.66 -18.22
N VAL A 264 3.93 9.36 -17.95
CA VAL A 264 3.79 8.31 -18.97
C VAL A 264 2.65 7.38 -18.60
N ALA A 265 2.01 6.80 -19.62
CA ALA A 265 0.98 5.78 -19.43
C ALA A 265 1.19 4.63 -20.40
N GLY A 266 1.01 3.40 -19.91
CA GLY A 266 1.07 2.20 -20.74
C GLY A 266 -0.06 2.15 -21.76
N CYS A 267 0.26 1.66 -22.95
CA CYS A 267 -0.67 1.57 -24.08
C CYS A 267 -0.67 0.17 -24.69
N THR A 268 -1.84 -0.42 -24.96
CA THR A 268 -1.96 -1.62 -25.80
C THR A 268 -2.28 -1.17 -27.22
N TYR A 269 -1.30 -1.26 -28.11
CA TYR A 269 -1.47 -0.94 -29.52
C TYR A 269 -2.04 -2.14 -30.29
N TYR A 270 -3.19 -1.95 -30.94
CA TYR A 270 -3.85 -2.98 -31.76
C TYR A 270 -3.54 -2.85 -33.26
N SER A 271 -2.83 -1.80 -33.65
CA SER A 271 -2.38 -1.61 -35.02
C SER A 271 -0.86 -1.45 -35.06
N THR A 272 -0.25 -1.87 -36.16
CA THR A 272 1.18 -1.70 -36.42
C THR A 272 1.55 -0.29 -36.92
N LEU A 273 0.57 0.62 -37.00
CA LEU A 273 0.74 1.98 -37.55
C LEU A 273 1.40 2.95 -36.56
N HIS A 274 1.60 2.53 -35.31
CA HIS A 274 2.20 3.36 -34.28
C HIS A 274 3.72 3.34 -34.38
N SER A 275 4.31 4.52 -34.59
CA SER A 275 5.76 4.69 -34.66
C SER A 275 6.35 5.31 -33.39
N THR A 276 5.52 5.81 -32.46
CA THR A 276 6.01 6.50 -31.26
C THR A 276 5.16 6.31 -30.00
N PHE A 277 5.81 6.25 -28.85
CA PHE A 277 5.23 6.30 -27.51
C PHE A 277 5.33 7.73 -26.92
N PRO A 278 4.24 8.31 -26.36
CA PRO A 278 4.26 9.67 -25.82
C PRO A 278 4.67 9.74 -24.34
N MET A 279 5.43 10.77 -24.00
CA MET A 279 5.60 11.28 -22.63
C MET A 279 5.09 12.72 -22.56
N PHE A 280 4.22 13.00 -21.60
CA PHE A 280 3.68 14.32 -21.38
C PHE A 280 4.50 15.07 -20.34
N THR A 281 4.64 16.37 -20.53
CA THR A 281 5.41 17.23 -19.62
C THR A 281 4.57 18.40 -19.12
N ARG A 282 4.87 18.87 -17.91
CA ARG A 282 4.21 19.98 -17.23
C ARG A 282 5.22 21.08 -16.97
N THR A 283 4.94 22.27 -17.47
CA THR A 283 5.77 23.46 -17.21
C THR A 283 4.90 24.52 -16.56
N ASN A 284 5.36 25.10 -15.45
CA ASN A 284 4.61 26.13 -14.70
C ASN A 284 3.17 25.74 -14.36
N GLY A 285 2.96 24.45 -14.04
CA GLY A 285 1.64 23.91 -13.69
C GLY A 285 0.73 23.58 -14.88
N ILE A 286 1.18 23.78 -16.12
CA ILE A 286 0.40 23.50 -17.34
C ILE A 286 0.98 22.28 -18.04
N TRP A 287 0.15 21.26 -18.30
CA TRP A 287 0.51 20.08 -19.06
C TRP A 287 0.48 20.36 -20.56
N ASP A 288 1.57 20.07 -21.26
CA ASP A 288 1.61 20.06 -22.72
C ASP A 288 1.05 18.72 -23.23
N ARG A 289 -0.21 18.75 -23.67
CA ARG A 289 -0.95 17.57 -24.14
C ARG A 289 -0.87 17.40 -25.66
N GLU A 290 -0.50 18.45 -26.38
CA GLU A 290 -0.50 18.48 -27.84
C GLU A 290 0.89 18.16 -28.42
N ASN A 291 1.96 18.45 -27.66
CA ASN A 291 3.35 18.22 -28.09
C ASN A 291 4.11 17.31 -27.09
N PRO A 292 3.67 16.06 -26.88
CA PRO A 292 4.41 15.14 -26.02
C PRO A 292 5.79 14.82 -26.62
N ILE A 293 6.75 14.50 -25.75
CA ILE A 293 8.01 13.90 -26.18
C ILE A 293 7.70 12.52 -26.75
N LYS A 294 8.08 12.30 -28.00
CA LYS A 294 7.84 11.04 -28.72
C LYS A 294 9.08 10.15 -28.69
N PHE A 295 8.93 8.94 -28.19
CA PHE A 295 9.94 7.89 -28.19
C PHE A 295 9.65 6.89 -29.32
N PRO A 296 10.63 6.51 -30.15
CA PRO A 296 10.38 5.62 -31.27
C PRO A 296 9.98 4.22 -30.79
N ILE A 297 9.06 3.60 -31.52
CA ILE A 297 8.66 2.20 -31.33
C ILE A 297 9.39 1.36 -32.39
N PRO A 298 10.14 0.30 -32.01
CA PRO A 298 10.78 -0.59 -32.96
C PRO A 298 9.77 -1.23 -33.94
N PRO A 299 10.04 -1.22 -35.27
CA PRO A 299 9.12 -1.76 -36.26
C PRO A 299 8.74 -3.24 -36.04
N SER A 300 9.67 -4.05 -35.53
CA SER A 300 9.49 -5.49 -35.30
C SER A 300 8.73 -5.85 -34.01
N GLY A 301 8.22 -4.85 -33.27
CA GLY A 301 7.59 -5.06 -31.96
C GLY A 301 6.35 -4.23 -31.69
N SER A 302 5.69 -3.65 -32.71
CA SER A 302 4.59 -2.67 -32.52
C SER A 302 3.34 -3.21 -31.82
N ILE A 303 2.98 -4.48 -32.03
CA ILE A 303 1.85 -5.11 -31.32
C ILE A 303 2.25 -5.37 -29.86
N ASN A 304 1.44 -4.89 -28.90
CA ASN A 304 1.69 -4.98 -27.46
C ASN A 304 2.96 -4.25 -26.95
N PHE A 305 3.61 -3.42 -27.77
CA PHE A 305 4.66 -2.52 -27.30
C PHE A 305 4.11 -1.57 -26.23
N SER A 306 4.92 -1.26 -25.22
CA SER A 306 4.64 -0.29 -24.16
C SER A 306 3.41 -0.52 -23.30
N ARG A 307 2.88 -1.77 -23.27
CA ARG A 307 1.80 -2.13 -22.34
C ARG A 307 2.13 -1.74 -20.90
N ILE A 308 3.40 -1.86 -20.51
CA ILE A 308 3.95 -1.36 -19.23
C ILE A 308 4.97 -0.25 -19.51
N ALA A 309 4.79 0.89 -18.84
CA ALA A 309 5.71 2.03 -18.88
C ALA A 309 6.05 2.48 -17.45
N ARG A 310 7.35 2.66 -17.17
CA ARG A 310 7.83 3.12 -15.86
C ARG A 310 8.81 4.27 -16.04
N LEU A 311 8.60 5.33 -15.27
CA LEU A 311 9.49 6.48 -15.21
C LEU A 311 10.23 6.48 -13.86
N SER A 312 11.54 6.73 -13.88
CA SER A 312 12.31 7.00 -12.67
C SER A 312 11.79 8.25 -11.97
N ALA A 313 11.91 8.34 -10.66
CA ALA A 313 11.44 9.51 -9.91
C ALA A 313 12.16 10.81 -10.35
N ALA A 314 13.43 10.74 -10.76
CA ALA A 314 14.18 11.88 -11.31
C ALA A 314 13.72 12.29 -12.74
N GLY A 315 12.80 11.55 -13.37
CA GLY A 315 12.31 11.84 -14.72
C GLY A 315 13.35 11.69 -15.83
N ASN A 316 14.47 10.99 -15.57
CA ASN A 316 15.61 10.85 -16.47
C ASN A 316 15.76 9.45 -17.08
N CYS A 317 15.02 8.44 -16.61
CA CYS A 317 15.01 7.10 -17.18
C CYS A 317 13.59 6.62 -17.44
N LEU A 318 13.32 6.21 -18.68
CA LEU A 318 12.05 5.63 -19.11
C LEU A 318 12.26 4.17 -19.50
N ALA A 319 11.57 3.26 -18.83
CA ALA A 319 11.54 1.84 -19.15
C ALA A 319 10.20 1.47 -19.81
N LEU A 320 10.26 0.87 -21.00
CA LEU A 320 9.10 0.40 -21.73
C LEU A 320 9.21 -1.10 -21.98
N HIS A 321 8.12 -1.83 -21.79
CA HIS A 321 7.99 -3.19 -22.31
C HIS A 321 7.91 -3.16 -23.84
N GLY A 322 8.46 -4.18 -24.50
CA GLY A 322 8.23 -4.44 -25.91
C GLY A 322 8.75 -5.80 -26.32
N TYR A 323 8.85 -6.01 -27.63
CA TYR A 323 9.48 -7.19 -28.20
C TYR A 323 10.68 -6.76 -29.05
N ASP A 324 11.73 -7.57 -29.05
CA ASP A 324 12.76 -7.54 -30.08
C ASP A 324 12.51 -8.73 -31.00
N ASN A 325 12.03 -8.50 -32.22
CA ASN A 325 11.71 -9.57 -33.17
C ASN A 325 10.86 -10.68 -32.52
N TYR A 326 9.58 -10.37 -32.31
CA TYR A 326 8.60 -11.25 -31.64
C TYR A 326 8.88 -12.75 -31.87
N PRO A 327 8.97 -13.59 -30.81
CA PRO A 327 8.39 -13.37 -29.47
C PRO A 327 9.36 -12.92 -28.37
N VAL A 328 10.60 -12.47 -28.68
CA VAL A 328 11.58 -12.15 -27.61
C VAL A 328 11.18 -10.89 -26.84
N ARG A 329 10.66 -11.08 -25.62
CA ARG A 329 10.26 -9.98 -24.73
C ARG A 329 11.48 -9.18 -24.27
N THR A 330 11.37 -7.86 -24.34
CA THR A 330 12.48 -6.93 -24.13
C THR A 330 12.02 -5.71 -23.33
N ILE A 331 12.85 -5.23 -22.41
CA ILE A 331 12.67 -3.92 -21.77
C ILE A 331 13.60 -2.93 -22.45
N TYR A 332 13.02 -1.88 -23.03
CA TYR A 332 13.73 -0.78 -23.65
C TYR A 332 13.90 0.36 -22.65
N MET A 333 15.15 0.73 -22.37
CA MET A 333 15.51 1.78 -21.44
C MET A 333 16.05 2.99 -22.18
N TYR A 334 15.31 4.10 -22.13
CA TYR A 334 15.73 5.40 -22.62
C TYR A 334 16.31 6.21 -21.46
N THR A 335 17.38 6.95 -21.72
CA THR A 335 18.03 7.80 -20.71
C THR A 335 18.08 9.23 -21.18
N ARG A 336 17.84 10.16 -20.26
CA ARG A 336 18.01 11.59 -20.42
C ARG A 336 19.31 12.03 -19.77
N THR A 337 20.21 12.59 -20.57
CA THR A 337 21.50 13.12 -20.12
C THR A 337 21.58 14.59 -20.49
N ASN A 338 21.93 15.45 -19.54
CA ASN A 338 22.04 16.90 -19.74
C ASN A 338 20.81 17.53 -20.42
N GLY A 339 19.61 17.06 -20.06
CA GLY A 339 18.35 17.57 -20.60
C GLY A 339 17.88 16.94 -21.92
N THR A 340 18.68 16.08 -22.54
CA THR A 340 18.38 15.46 -23.84
C THR A 340 18.15 13.95 -23.70
N TRP A 341 17.07 13.43 -24.28
CA TRP A 341 16.81 12.00 -24.35
C TRP A 341 17.57 11.35 -25.50
N ASP A 342 18.33 10.29 -25.22
CA ASP A 342 18.79 9.38 -26.26
C ASP A 342 17.62 8.46 -26.66
N ARG A 343 16.99 8.81 -27.77
CA ARG A 343 15.79 8.14 -28.29
C ARG A 343 16.10 7.07 -29.33
N GLU A 344 17.27 7.15 -29.96
CA GLU A 344 17.62 6.26 -31.07
C GLU A 344 18.38 5.03 -30.58
N ASN A 345 19.02 5.09 -29.41
CA ASN A 345 19.85 3.99 -28.89
C ASN A 345 19.39 3.54 -27.48
N PRO A 346 18.14 3.05 -27.31
CA PRO A 346 17.72 2.53 -26.02
C PRO A 346 18.56 1.32 -25.62
N VAL A 347 18.91 1.25 -24.33
CA VAL A 347 19.54 0.06 -23.77
C VAL A 347 18.48 -1.03 -23.67
N GLN A 348 18.80 -2.21 -24.18
CA GLN A 348 17.86 -3.32 -24.22
C GLN A 348 18.23 -4.38 -23.18
N PHE A 349 17.24 -4.79 -22.42
CA PHE A 349 17.31 -5.90 -21.47
C PHE A 349 16.43 -7.03 -21.98
N ARG A 350 17.02 -8.20 -22.19
CA ARG A 350 16.38 -9.38 -22.77
C ARG A 350 16.64 -10.58 -21.87
N GLY A 351 15.67 -11.49 -21.78
CA GLY A 351 15.93 -12.82 -21.22
C GLY A 351 16.79 -13.64 -22.18
N SER A 352 17.55 -14.61 -21.68
CA SER A 352 18.05 -15.66 -22.57
C SER A 352 16.88 -16.52 -23.07
N GLU A 353 17.10 -17.35 -24.09
CA GLU A 353 16.07 -18.25 -24.63
C GLU A 353 15.46 -19.16 -23.53
N ASP A 354 16.26 -19.55 -22.54
CA ASP A 354 15.84 -20.33 -21.36
C ASP A 354 15.03 -19.54 -20.30
N TYR A 355 14.98 -18.20 -20.40
CA TYR A 355 14.40 -17.29 -19.39
C TYR A 355 13.38 -16.30 -19.98
N SER A 356 12.76 -16.64 -21.11
CA SER A 356 11.83 -15.74 -21.83
C SER A 356 10.59 -15.31 -21.01
N SER A 357 10.19 -16.07 -19.99
CA SER A 357 9.08 -15.70 -19.08
C SER A 357 9.44 -14.51 -18.16
N VAL A 358 10.71 -14.32 -17.84
CA VAL A 358 11.17 -13.33 -16.84
C VAL A 358 11.20 -11.90 -17.39
N PHE A 359 11.20 -11.71 -18.70
CA PHE A 359 11.20 -10.38 -19.29
C PHE A 359 9.83 -10.17 -19.88
N GLY A 360 9.07 -9.17 -19.45
CA GLY A 360 7.70 -8.99 -19.93
C GLY A 360 7.01 -7.83 -19.26
N LEU A 361 6.31 -8.08 -18.16
CA LEU A 361 5.38 -7.07 -17.62
C LEU A 361 5.76 -6.59 -16.21
N VAL A 362 6.70 -7.24 -15.55
CA VAL A 362 7.04 -6.97 -14.14
C VAL A 362 8.43 -6.37 -14.02
N PHE A 363 8.49 -5.04 -13.94
CA PHE A 363 9.74 -4.31 -13.69
C PHE A 363 9.54 -3.04 -12.85
N SER A 364 10.58 -2.66 -12.12
CA SER A 364 10.62 -1.47 -11.27
C SER A 364 11.96 -0.75 -11.42
N LEU A 365 11.90 0.58 -11.47
CA LEU A 365 13.07 1.47 -11.37
C LEU A 365 13.20 2.00 -9.94
N ASN A 366 14.41 2.35 -9.53
CA ASN A 366 14.63 3.23 -8.38
C ASN A 366 14.51 4.72 -8.78
N ALA A 367 14.69 5.64 -7.83
CA ALA A 367 14.46 7.06 -8.05
C ALA A 367 15.41 7.68 -9.10
N GLU A 368 16.69 7.30 -9.06
CA GLU A 368 17.73 7.82 -9.97
C GLU A 368 17.74 7.13 -11.34
N GLY A 369 17.00 6.02 -11.47
CA GLY A 369 16.96 5.22 -12.70
C GLY A 369 18.27 4.51 -13.02
N ASP A 370 19.12 4.27 -12.01
CA ASP A 370 20.37 3.52 -12.12
C ASP A 370 20.24 2.06 -11.66
N ARG A 371 19.05 1.66 -11.16
CA ARG A 371 18.72 0.28 -10.83
C ARG A 371 17.41 -0.13 -11.47
N LEU A 372 17.41 -1.29 -12.11
CA LEU A 372 16.25 -1.91 -12.74
C LEU A 372 16.07 -3.30 -12.14
N ALA A 373 14.97 -3.50 -11.41
CA ALA A 373 14.53 -4.84 -11.01
C ALA A 373 13.57 -5.39 -12.06
N VAL A 374 13.74 -6.66 -12.42
CA VAL A 374 12.93 -7.39 -13.40
C VAL A 374 12.49 -8.71 -12.77
N GLY A 375 11.19 -8.93 -12.74
CA GLY A 375 10.55 -10.12 -12.19
C GLY A 375 9.74 -10.83 -13.28
N VAL A 376 9.04 -11.89 -12.91
CA VAL A 376 8.44 -12.79 -13.89
C VAL A 376 7.00 -12.43 -14.19
N ASP A 377 6.54 -12.70 -15.41
CA ASP A 377 5.15 -12.48 -15.77
C ASP A 377 4.21 -13.53 -15.16
N ASP A 378 2.99 -13.11 -14.84
CA ASP A 378 1.94 -13.96 -14.28
C ASP A 378 1.12 -14.58 -15.43
N ASP A 379 1.66 -15.61 -16.07
CA ASP A 379 0.97 -16.34 -17.16
C ASP A 379 -0.09 -17.34 -16.61
N ASN A 380 -0.60 -17.15 -15.39
CA ASN A 380 -1.58 -18.02 -14.71
C ASN A 380 -1.16 -19.49 -14.55
N SER A 381 0.13 -19.80 -14.71
CA SER A 381 0.71 -21.09 -14.38
C SER A 381 1.53 -20.92 -13.10
N PRO A 382 1.36 -21.79 -12.08
CA PRO A 382 2.22 -21.74 -10.90
C PRO A 382 3.65 -22.13 -11.30
N ILE A 383 4.48 -21.14 -11.57
CA ILE A 383 5.90 -21.35 -11.84
C ILE A 383 6.64 -21.33 -10.50
N VAL A 384 7.44 -22.38 -10.28
CA VAL A 384 8.25 -22.57 -9.08
C VAL A 384 9.73 -22.33 -9.39
N ASN A 385 10.46 -21.77 -8.43
CA ASN A 385 11.90 -21.49 -8.51
C ASN A 385 12.30 -20.35 -9.46
N GLU A 386 11.42 -19.37 -9.63
CA GLU A 386 11.70 -18.18 -10.42
C GLU A 386 12.73 -17.25 -9.77
N LYS A 387 13.30 -16.37 -10.60
CA LYS A 387 14.32 -15.41 -10.20
C LYS A 387 13.88 -14.00 -10.51
N VAL A 388 14.18 -13.09 -9.59
CA VAL A 388 14.14 -11.65 -9.85
C VAL A 388 15.56 -11.19 -10.12
N TYR A 389 15.75 -10.39 -11.15
CA TYR A 389 17.05 -9.87 -11.58
C TYR A 389 17.13 -8.38 -11.24
N LEU A 390 18.26 -7.95 -10.67
CA LEU A 390 18.56 -6.55 -10.42
C LEU A 390 19.79 -6.13 -11.23
N TYR A 391 19.55 -5.28 -12.22
CA TYR A 391 20.55 -4.65 -13.04
C TYR A 391 20.98 -3.33 -12.40
N THR A 392 22.27 -3.00 -12.50
CA THR A 392 22.83 -1.75 -11.96
C THR A 392 23.57 -1.01 -13.06
N ARG A 393 23.39 0.31 -13.10
CA ARG A 393 24.11 1.24 -13.96
C ARG A 393 25.16 1.98 -13.15
N THR A 394 26.42 1.86 -13.56
CA THR A 394 27.54 2.57 -12.94
C THR A 394 28.25 3.38 -14.01
N ASN A 395 28.49 4.67 -13.75
CA ASN A 395 29.14 5.58 -14.69
C ASN A 395 28.50 5.59 -16.10
N GLY A 396 27.17 5.49 -16.16
CA GLY A 396 26.41 5.47 -17.41
C GLY A 396 26.31 4.11 -18.11
N ILE A 397 26.98 3.07 -17.61
CA ILE A 397 27.01 1.74 -18.23
C ILE A 397 26.21 0.75 -17.39
N TRP A 398 25.26 0.05 -18.01
CA TRP A 398 24.51 -1.03 -17.38
C TRP A 398 25.30 -2.33 -17.40
N ASP A 399 25.48 -2.95 -16.23
CA ASP A 399 25.96 -4.34 -16.14
C ASP A 399 24.81 -5.30 -16.48
N ARG A 400 24.77 -5.74 -17.74
CA ARG A 400 23.75 -6.66 -18.25
C ARG A 400 24.16 -8.13 -18.14
N GLU A 401 25.44 -8.40 -17.91
CA GLU A 401 25.99 -9.75 -17.90
C GLU A 401 25.97 -10.37 -16.51
N ASN A 402 26.09 -9.55 -15.47
CA ASN A 402 26.16 -10.01 -14.08
C ASN A 402 25.09 -9.38 -13.17
N PRO A 403 23.78 -9.49 -13.51
CA PRO A 403 22.73 -9.02 -12.62
C PRO A 403 22.72 -9.79 -11.30
N ILE A 404 22.38 -9.11 -10.21
CA ILE A 404 22.11 -9.77 -8.93
C ILE A 404 20.82 -10.57 -9.08
N LYS A 405 20.84 -11.84 -8.65
CA LYS A 405 19.73 -12.79 -8.81
C LYS A 405 19.13 -13.09 -7.44
N PHE A 406 17.85 -12.78 -7.26
CA PHE A 406 17.09 -13.10 -6.07
C PHE A 406 16.28 -14.37 -6.32
N SER A 407 16.15 -15.22 -5.31
CA SER A 407 15.32 -16.42 -5.31
C SER A 407 14.58 -16.50 -3.98
N ALA A 408 13.44 -17.19 -3.96
CA ALA A 408 12.76 -17.46 -2.70
C ALA A 408 13.69 -18.24 -1.73
N PRO A 409 13.75 -17.89 -0.44
CA PRO A 409 14.58 -18.60 0.53
C PRO A 409 14.14 -20.06 0.74
N GLU A 410 12.83 -20.31 0.63
CA GLU A 410 12.23 -21.62 0.78
C GLU A 410 12.02 -22.30 -0.59
N ARG A 411 12.16 -23.64 -0.62
CA ARG A 411 11.85 -24.44 -1.82
C ARG A 411 10.34 -24.51 -2.04
N GLY A 412 9.92 -24.55 -3.31
CA GLY A 412 8.51 -24.76 -3.68
C GLY A 412 7.62 -23.53 -3.57
N VAL A 413 8.21 -22.34 -3.35
CA VAL A 413 7.48 -21.07 -3.37
C VAL A 413 7.09 -20.74 -4.82
N ALA A 414 5.78 -20.68 -5.08
CA ALA A 414 5.22 -20.31 -6.37
C ALA A 414 5.10 -18.78 -6.54
N TYR A 415 5.09 -18.33 -7.80
CA TYR A 415 4.85 -16.93 -8.19
C TYR A 415 5.86 -15.91 -7.63
N PHE A 416 7.05 -16.37 -7.25
CA PHE A 416 8.11 -15.49 -6.76
C PHE A 416 8.56 -14.53 -7.86
N GLY A 417 8.28 -13.24 -7.69
CA GLY A 417 8.68 -12.22 -8.67
C GLY A 417 7.56 -11.72 -9.57
N CYS A 418 6.32 -12.23 -9.44
CA CYS A 418 5.18 -11.76 -10.25
C CYS A 418 4.68 -10.36 -9.87
N ALA A 419 5.10 -9.81 -8.73
CA ALA A 419 5.01 -8.39 -8.43
C ALA A 419 6.23 -7.95 -7.63
N ILE A 420 6.86 -6.86 -8.05
CA ILE A 420 8.08 -6.34 -7.43
C ILE A 420 8.04 -4.82 -7.27
N LYS A 421 8.78 -4.31 -6.29
CA LYS A 421 8.98 -2.87 -6.13
C LYS A 421 10.35 -2.56 -5.52
N LEU A 422 11.09 -1.67 -6.17
CA LEU A 422 12.27 -1.03 -5.57
C LEU A 422 11.86 0.22 -4.79
N ASN A 423 12.53 0.49 -3.67
CA ASN A 423 12.41 1.79 -3.01
C ASN A 423 13.16 2.88 -3.81
N GLY A 424 12.98 4.14 -3.42
CA GLY A 424 13.60 5.27 -4.12
C GLY A 424 15.13 5.19 -4.15
N VAL A 425 15.76 4.76 -3.05
CA VAL A 425 17.22 4.60 -2.99
C VAL A 425 17.71 3.39 -3.78
N GLY A 426 16.86 2.37 -3.98
CA GLY A 426 17.20 1.12 -4.65
C GLY A 426 17.99 0.13 -3.78
N ASN A 427 17.98 0.32 -2.46
CA ASN A 427 18.58 -0.59 -1.48
C ASN A 427 17.54 -1.49 -0.78
N ARG A 428 16.26 -1.39 -1.15
CA ARG A 428 15.22 -2.35 -0.75
C ARG A 428 14.43 -2.81 -1.95
N LEU A 429 14.14 -4.12 -1.97
CA LEU A 429 13.36 -4.77 -3.00
C LEU A 429 12.27 -5.58 -2.32
N VAL A 430 11.02 -5.25 -2.62
CA VAL A 430 9.86 -6.05 -2.24
C VAL A 430 9.52 -7.00 -3.36
N VAL A 431 9.34 -8.27 -3.05
CA VAL A 431 9.00 -9.34 -4.00
C VAL A 431 7.80 -10.11 -3.47
N TRP A 432 6.74 -10.15 -4.26
CA TRP A 432 5.59 -10.99 -3.99
C TRP A 432 5.82 -12.44 -4.39
N ALA A 433 5.22 -13.36 -3.63
CA ALA A 433 5.26 -14.80 -3.86
C ALA A 433 4.02 -15.48 -3.25
N ALA A 434 2.91 -15.48 -3.98
CA ALA A 434 1.64 -16.09 -3.59
C ALA A 434 1.05 -15.54 -2.27
N SER A 435 1.18 -16.26 -1.16
CA SER A 435 0.69 -15.84 0.17
C SER A 435 1.72 -15.05 0.96
N LYS A 436 2.88 -14.75 0.36
CA LYS A 436 4.01 -14.11 1.02
C LYS A 436 4.49 -12.89 0.26
N VAL A 437 5.05 -11.94 0.99
CA VAL A 437 5.82 -10.82 0.49
C VAL A 437 7.17 -10.86 1.18
N TYR A 438 8.24 -10.95 0.38
CA TYR A 438 9.61 -10.88 0.84
C TYR A 438 10.13 -9.45 0.70
N VAL A 439 10.82 -8.95 1.73
CA VAL A 439 11.52 -7.66 1.68
C VAL A 439 13.01 -7.92 1.84
N TYR A 440 13.72 -7.75 0.73
CA TYR A 440 15.17 -7.78 0.69
C TYR A 440 15.71 -6.38 0.97
N THR A 441 16.78 -6.33 1.75
CA THR A 441 17.48 -5.11 2.16
C THR A 441 18.97 -5.25 1.86
N CYS A 442 19.53 -4.21 1.26
CA CYS A 442 20.94 -4.08 0.99
C CYS A 442 21.58 -3.17 2.04
N LEU A 443 22.58 -3.71 2.76
CA LEU A 443 23.40 -2.96 3.70
C LEU A 443 24.87 -3.19 3.35
N ASN A 444 25.63 -2.12 3.16
CA ASN A 444 27.05 -2.18 2.77
C ASN A 444 27.28 -3.07 1.53
N ASP A 445 26.47 -2.84 0.49
CA ASP A 445 26.46 -3.58 -0.78
C ASP A 445 26.20 -5.11 -0.66
N LYS A 446 25.68 -5.55 0.49
CA LYS A 446 25.28 -6.94 0.72
C LYS A 446 23.78 -7.04 0.93
N TRP A 447 23.13 -7.84 0.09
CA TRP A 447 21.71 -8.17 0.23
C TRP A 447 21.53 -9.32 1.22
N ASN A 448 20.50 -9.24 2.06
CA ASN A 448 20.10 -10.31 3.00
C ASN A 448 19.36 -11.47 2.30
N MET A 449 19.95 -12.05 1.26
CA MET A 449 19.30 -13.05 0.39
C MET A 449 18.79 -14.29 1.15
N GLU A 450 19.51 -14.70 2.19
CA GLU A 450 19.20 -15.92 2.95
C GLU A 450 18.10 -15.70 3.99
N THR A 451 17.96 -14.46 4.48
CA THR A 451 17.04 -14.11 5.58
C THR A 451 16.32 -12.78 5.28
N PRO A 452 15.53 -12.70 4.19
CA PRO A 452 14.67 -11.55 3.95
C PRO A 452 13.60 -11.45 5.03
N ILE A 453 13.05 -10.25 5.20
CA ILE A 453 11.85 -10.08 6.01
C ILE A 453 10.70 -10.74 5.26
N GLU A 454 9.95 -11.60 5.95
CA GLU A 454 8.79 -12.27 5.40
C GLU A 454 7.50 -11.69 6.00
N ILE A 455 6.63 -11.19 5.12
CA ILE A 455 5.27 -10.80 5.46
C ILE A 455 4.32 -11.78 4.80
N LEU A 456 3.69 -12.61 5.62
CA LEU A 456 2.64 -13.52 5.19
C LEU A 456 1.30 -12.77 5.10
N ASP A 457 0.39 -13.26 4.26
CA ASP A 457 -0.99 -12.77 4.10
C ASP A 457 -1.80 -12.87 5.41
N PRO A 458 -2.27 -11.74 5.98
CA PRO A 458 -3.06 -11.72 7.21
C PRO A 458 -4.48 -12.31 7.04
N SER A 459 -4.98 -12.55 5.82
CA SER A 459 -6.34 -13.02 5.57
C SER A 459 -6.56 -14.55 5.69
N GLY A 460 -5.49 -15.36 5.78
CA GLY A 460 -5.59 -16.80 6.02
C GLY A 460 -5.01 -17.66 4.89
N PRO A 461 -5.25 -19.00 4.89
CA PRO A 461 -4.62 -19.92 3.96
C PRO A 461 -5.00 -19.61 2.49
N PRO A 462 -4.08 -19.90 1.55
CA PRO A 462 -4.13 -19.39 0.19
C PRO A 462 -5.28 -19.97 -0.62
N ASP A 463 -6.08 -19.10 -1.20
CA ASP A 463 -6.48 -19.34 -2.59
C ASP A 463 -5.30 -18.89 -3.45
N TYR A 464 -4.62 -19.84 -4.09
CA TYR A 464 -3.34 -19.65 -4.80
C TYR A 464 -3.36 -18.58 -5.93
N PHE A 465 -4.52 -18.03 -6.26
CA PHE A 465 -4.74 -17.03 -7.31
C PHE A 465 -5.09 -15.63 -6.77
N ASN A 466 -5.16 -15.46 -5.46
CA ASN A 466 -5.92 -14.38 -4.85
C ASN A 466 -5.04 -13.21 -4.35
N GLY A 467 -4.91 -12.17 -5.17
CA GLY A 467 -4.97 -10.74 -4.86
C GLY A 467 -4.06 -10.05 -3.84
N PHE A 468 -3.56 -10.72 -2.79
CA PHE A 468 -2.61 -10.15 -1.83
C PHE A 468 -1.27 -9.94 -2.52
N GLY A 469 -0.60 -8.79 -2.34
CA GLY A 469 0.77 -8.58 -2.83
C GLY A 469 0.94 -8.25 -4.31
N LYS A 470 -0.08 -8.48 -5.16
CA LYS A 470 -0.04 -8.09 -6.59
C LYS A 470 0.09 -6.59 -6.80
N ALA A 471 -0.42 -5.78 -5.88
CA ALA A 471 -0.20 -4.35 -5.83
C ALA A 471 0.66 -4.01 -4.61
N VAL A 472 1.84 -3.43 -4.86
CA VAL A 472 2.79 -3.07 -3.80
C VAL A 472 3.47 -1.74 -4.09
N CYS A 473 3.63 -0.91 -3.06
CA CYS A 473 4.38 0.34 -3.13
C CYS A 473 5.23 0.57 -1.88
N LEU A 474 6.34 1.29 -2.03
CA LEU A 474 7.26 1.70 -0.96
C LEU A 474 7.37 3.22 -0.92
N ASN A 475 7.58 3.79 0.26
CA ASN A 475 8.07 5.17 0.36
C ASN A 475 9.54 5.27 -0.10
N LYS A 476 10.08 6.49 -0.20
CA LYS A 476 11.45 6.71 -0.72
C LYS A 476 12.51 5.93 0.06
N ALA A 477 12.39 5.91 1.39
CA ALA A 477 13.32 5.22 2.29
C ALA A 477 13.11 3.69 2.34
N GLY A 478 11.94 3.20 1.93
CA GLY A 478 11.52 1.82 2.07
C GLY A 478 11.23 1.38 3.52
N THR A 479 11.00 2.33 4.42
CA THR A 479 10.61 2.07 5.83
C THR A 479 9.11 1.87 6.00
N SER A 480 8.34 2.27 5.00
CA SER A 480 6.91 2.04 4.92
C SER A 480 6.56 1.47 3.55
N PHE A 481 5.65 0.50 3.52
CA PHE A 481 5.12 -0.06 2.28
C PHE A 481 3.65 -0.41 2.44
N ALA A 482 2.93 -0.48 1.32
CA ALA A 482 1.54 -0.90 1.30
C ALA A 482 1.36 -2.07 0.35
N VAL A 483 0.49 -2.99 0.73
CA VAL A 483 0.15 -4.20 -0.02
C VAL A 483 -1.36 -4.29 -0.22
N GLY A 484 -1.81 -4.36 -1.47
CA GLY A 484 -3.20 -4.61 -1.80
C GLY A 484 -3.59 -6.08 -1.55
N ALA A 485 -4.84 -6.30 -1.17
CA ALA A 485 -5.46 -7.59 -0.86
C ALA A 485 -6.86 -7.66 -1.50
N ILE A 486 -6.92 -7.67 -2.83
CA ILE A 486 -8.14 -7.34 -3.59
C ILE A 486 -9.28 -8.36 -3.50
N VAL A 487 -8.99 -9.57 -3.03
CA VAL A 487 -9.96 -10.66 -2.91
C VAL A 487 -10.56 -10.77 -1.51
N GLU A 488 -10.05 -9.96 -0.58
CA GLU A 488 -10.48 -10.00 0.81
C GLU A 488 -11.97 -9.64 0.94
N SER A 489 -12.66 -10.41 1.78
CA SER A 489 -14.04 -10.12 2.17
C SER A 489 -14.06 -9.07 3.26
N VAL A 490 -14.88 -8.03 3.08
CA VAL A 490 -15.10 -6.95 4.06
C VAL A 490 -16.60 -6.86 4.32
N ASP A 491 -17.05 -6.92 5.58
CA ASP A 491 -18.46 -6.83 5.97
C ASP A 491 -19.38 -7.79 5.18
N SER A 492 -18.95 -9.04 5.05
CA SER A 492 -19.63 -10.09 4.26
C SER A 492 -19.77 -9.76 2.76
N LYS A 493 -19.01 -8.79 2.24
CA LYS A 493 -18.91 -8.47 0.81
C LYS A 493 -17.66 -9.14 0.24
N PRO A 494 -17.81 -10.22 -0.55
CA PRO A 494 -16.66 -10.91 -1.11
C PRO A 494 -15.96 -10.05 -2.17
N LYS A 495 -14.63 -10.11 -2.22
CA LYS A 495 -13.79 -9.34 -3.15
C LYS A 495 -14.00 -7.82 -3.04
N ALA A 496 -14.36 -7.35 -1.84
CA ALA A 496 -14.40 -5.92 -1.57
C ALA A 496 -12.98 -5.33 -1.54
N GLY A 497 -12.02 -6.11 -1.04
CA GLY A 497 -10.60 -5.79 -1.03
C GLY A 497 -10.17 -4.96 0.18
N ALA A 498 -8.88 -5.04 0.49
CA ALA A 498 -8.22 -4.29 1.56
C ALA A 498 -6.81 -3.84 1.12
N VAL A 499 -6.21 -2.93 1.89
CA VAL A 499 -4.79 -2.57 1.80
C VAL A 499 -4.17 -2.67 3.18
N TYR A 500 -3.02 -3.33 3.27
CA TYR A 500 -2.22 -3.42 4.49
C TYR A 500 -1.02 -2.49 4.37
N VAL A 501 -0.93 -1.52 5.27
CA VAL A 501 0.19 -0.58 5.36
C VAL A 501 1.11 -1.03 6.47
N PHE A 502 2.36 -1.31 6.13
CA PHE A 502 3.41 -1.70 7.06
C PHE A 502 4.33 -0.51 7.28
N GLU A 503 4.59 -0.18 8.54
CA GLU A 503 5.35 0.99 8.94
C GLU A 503 6.49 0.61 9.90
N ASN A 504 7.57 1.39 9.85
CA ASN A 504 8.78 1.18 10.64
C ASN A 504 9.49 -0.15 10.36
N VAL A 505 9.43 -0.59 9.10
CA VAL A 505 10.13 -1.77 8.61
C VAL A 505 11.62 -1.45 8.60
N LYS A 506 12.39 -2.15 9.43
CA LYS A 506 13.82 -1.88 9.64
C LYS A 506 14.70 -2.59 8.64
#